data_AF-A0A9X0KDL4-F1
#
_entry.id   AF-A0A9X0KDL4-F1
#
_cell.length_a   1.000
_cell.length_b   1.000
_cell.length_c   1.000
_cell.angle_alpha   90.00
_cell.angle_beta   90.00
_cell.angle_gamma   90.00
#
_symmetry.space_group_name_H-M   'P 1'
#
loop_
_entity.id
_entity.type
_entity.pdbx_description
1 polymer ?
#
loop_
_entity_poly.entity_id
_entity_poly.type
_entity_poly.pdbx_seq_one_letter_code
_entity_poly.pdbx_strand_id
1 'polypeptide(L)'
;MKKYLVPFTALFLSIGLVGCDTNNPVKEDEQHAQEETKNVEEQRQVEEKVKQEEQQRQEAEVQRQAEEKMKQEEEQRRQEAEAQRQAEEKAKQEQAAKAEQQQNQEKQKQLDENDSSNQSAPKIEGPELERFKEEQIRKLQAADSKEKEEAFDRAAASRRERFERQEIEKMDCDTARSALSQLEEMDDDPIAKKQAVYFYDKVARCNKSGN
;
A
#
# COMPACT_ATOMS: atom_id res chain seq x y z
N MET A 1 38.92 22.28 0.07
CA MET A 1 40.02 21.61 0.80
C MET A 1 40.23 20.25 0.15
N LYS A 2 41.44 20.01 -0.37
CA LYS A 2 41.88 18.72 -0.94
C LYS A 2 42.01 17.68 0.19
N LYS A 3 42.06 16.38 -0.19
CA LYS A 3 42.70 15.20 0.47
C LYS A 3 41.70 14.07 0.80
N TYR A 4 41.81 12.80 0.40
CA TYR A 4 42.79 12.02 -0.39
C TYR A 4 42.05 10.85 -1.07
N LEU A 5 42.25 10.70 -2.38
CA LEU A 5 42.07 9.46 -3.12
C LEU A 5 43.39 8.69 -2.98
N VAL A 6 43.39 7.58 -2.24
CA VAL A 6 44.52 6.63 -2.21
C VAL A 6 44.07 5.36 -2.92
N PRO A 7 44.60 5.05 -4.11
CA PRO A 7 44.38 3.75 -4.73
C PRO A 7 45.24 2.71 -4.01
N PHE A 8 44.60 1.64 -3.52
CA PHE A 8 45.22 0.47 -2.89
C PHE A 8 45.85 -0.45 -3.96
N THR A 9 46.67 0.12 -4.84
CA THR A 9 47.37 -0.61 -5.92
C THR A 9 48.88 -0.46 -5.71
N ALA A 10 49.46 -1.31 -4.84
CA ALA A 10 50.88 -1.75 -4.87
C ALA A 10 51.35 -2.29 -3.51
N LEU A 11 50.87 -3.47 -3.07
CA LEU A 11 51.48 -4.17 -1.93
C LEU A 11 51.55 -5.69 -2.07
N PHE A 12 51.82 -6.22 -3.27
CA PHE A 12 52.12 -7.64 -3.44
C PHE A 12 53.21 -7.88 -4.47
N LEU A 13 54.40 -7.27 -4.26
CA LEU A 13 55.58 -7.47 -5.12
C LEU A 13 56.83 -7.81 -4.29
N SER A 14 56.70 -8.67 -3.27
CA SER A 14 57.84 -9.01 -2.40
C SER A 14 57.74 -10.36 -1.69
N ILE A 15 57.25 -11.42 -2.35
CA ILE A 15 57.50 -12.79 -1.90
C ILE A 15 58.05 -13.61 -3.05
N GLY A 16 59.32 -14.04 -2.92
CA GLY A 16 59.86 -15.14 -3.71
C GLY A 16 61.24 -14.95 -4.34
N LEU A 17 62.28 -14.59 -3.58
CA LEU A 17 63.66 -14.89 -3.95
C LEU A 17 64.30 -15.68 -2.80
N VAL A 18 64.11 -17.00 -2.84
CA VAL A 18 64.83 -17.97 -2.00
C VAL A 18 65.42 -19.03 -2.91
N GLY A 19 66.75 -19.03 -2.99
CA GLY A 19 67.57 -20.22 -3.18
C GLY A 19 67.75 -20.77 -4.60
N CYS A 20 68.72 -20.23 -5.34
CA CYS A 20 69.57 -21.08 -6.17
C CYS A 20 70.55 -21.80 -5.23
N ASP A 21 70.53 -23.13 -5.21
CA ASP A 21 71.65 -24.04 -5.50
C ASP A 21 71.33 -25.44 -4.96
N THR A 22 71.24 -26.46 -5.83
CA THR A 22 72.03 -27.72 -5.80
C THR A 22 71.44 -28.69 -6.84
N ASN A 23 72.29 -29.17 -7.75
CA ASN A 23 72.01 -30.22 -8.74
C ASN A 23 71.45 -31.52 -8.12
N ASN A 24 70.30 -32.00 -8.65
CA ASN A 24 70.09 -33.41 -8.98
C ASN A 24 68.92 -33.52 -9.99
N PRO A 25 69.09 -34.21 -11.15
CA PRO A 25 68.05 -34.29 -12.16
C PRO A 25 67.07 -35.43 -11.85
N VAL A 26 65.87 -35.32 -12.42
CA VAL A 26 64.78 -36.32 -12.46
C VAL A 26 63.77 -36.19 -11.30
N LYS A 27 62.79 -35.28 -11.48
CA LYS A 27 61.34 -35.45 -11.18
C LYS A 27 60.48 -34.16 -11.27
N GLU A 28 60.99 -33.05 -11.81
CA GLU A 28 60.28 -31.75 -11.78
C GLU A 28 59.31 -31.51 -12.96
N ASP A 29 59.49 -32.17 -14.10
CA ASP A 29 58.68 -31.91 -15.30
C ASP A 29 57.22 -32.38 -15.22
N GLU A 30 56.92 -33.43 -14.44
CA GLU A 30 55.55 -33.93 -14.28
C GLU A 30 54.70 -33.10 -13.30
N GLN A 31 55.32 -32.50 -12.26
CA GLN A 31 54.61 -31.68 -11.27
C GLN A 31 54.30 -30.28 -11.80
N HIS A 32 55.20 -29.67 -12.57
CA HIS A 32 54.98 -28.33 -13.15
C HIS A 32 53.87 -28.34 -14.24
N ALA A 33 53.77 -29.43 -15.01
CA ALA A 33 52.69 -29.62 -15.98
C ALA A 33 51.32 -29.84 -15.32
N GLN A 34 51.29 -30.49 -14.15
CA GLN A 34 50.06 -30.73 -13.38
C GLN A 34 49.55 -29.46 -12.67
N GLU A 35 50.46 -28.56 -12.28
CA GLU A 35 50.12 -27.28 -11.64
C GLU A 35 49.61 -26.24 -12.65
N GLU A 36 50.24 -26.12 -13.83
CA GLU A 36 49.73 -25.25 -14.90
C GLU A 36 48.35 -25.68 -15.42
N THR A 37 48.11 -26.99 -15.55
CA THR A 37 46.79 -27.50 -15.98
C THR A 37 45.70 -27.22 -14.95
N LYS A 38 46.00 -27.33 -13.65
CA LYS A 38 45.07 -26.93 -12.57
C LYS A 38 44.77 -25.43 -12.59
N ASN A 39 45.77 -24.59 -12.81
CA ASN A 39 45.61 -23.13 -12.83
C ASN A 39 44.71 -22.68 -13.99
N VAL A 40 44.86 -23.30 -15.17
CA VAL A 40 44.02 -23.04 -16.35
C VAL A 40 42.57 -23.50 -16.15
N GLU A 41 42.36 -24.62 -15.47
CA GLU A 41 41.01 -25.12 -15.17
C GLU A 41 40.29 -24.25 -14.13
N GLU A 42 41.02 -23.77 -13.12
CA GLU A 42 40.49 -22.81 -12.13
C GLU A 42 40.14 -21.47 -12.79
N GLN A 43 40.97 -20.98 -13.71
CA GLN A 43 40.70 -19.76 -14.49
C GLN A 43 39.43 -19.88 -15.34
N ARG A 44 39.21 -21.04 -15.98
CA ARG A 44 37.98 -21.31 -16.72
C ARG A 44 36.74 -21.33 -15.83
N GLN A 45 36.82 -21.95 -14.65
CA GLN A 45 35.69 -21.98 -13.72
C GLN A 45 35.34 -20.58 -13.18
N VAL A 46 36.35 -19.72 -12.97
CA VAL A 46 36.13 -18.33 -12.58
C VAL A 46 35.48 -17.54 -13.72
N GLU A 47 35.96 -17.68 -14.96
CA GLU A 47 35.37 -16.99 -16.12
C GLU A 47 33.91 -17.42 -16.35
N GLU A 48 33.61 -18.71 -16.21
CA GLU A 48 32.25 -19.24 -16.37
C GLU A 48 31.30 -18.72 -15.28
N LYS A 49 31.76 -18.68 -14.01
CA LYS A 49 31.01 -18.06 -12.91
C LYS A 49 30.76 -16.57 -13.11
N VAL A 50 31.74 -15.82 -13.61
CA VAL A 50 31.58 -14.39 -13.90
C VAL A 50 30.55 -14.17 -15.00
N LYS A 51 30.57 -14.97 -16.07
CA LYS A 51 29.55 -14.93 -17.12
C LYS A 51 28.15 -15.24 -16.59
N GLN A 52 28.03 -16.21 -15.69
CA GLN A 52 26.75 -16.60 -15.10
C GLN A 52 26.20 -15.52 -14.16
N GLU A 53 27.06 -14.87 -13.37
CA GLU A 53 26.65 -13.73 -12.52
C GLU A 53 26.25 -12.52 -13.37
N GLU A 54 26.99 -12.22 -14.44
CA GLU A 54 26.65 -11.11 -15.35
C GLU A 54 25.29 -11.34 -16.02
N GLN A 55 25.02 -12.58 -16.46
CA GLN A 55 23.73 -12.95 -17.03
C GLN A 55 22.59 -12.81 -16.01
N GLN A 56 22.79 -13.26 -14.77
CA GLN A 56 21.82 -13.06 -13.68
C GLN A 56 21.58 -11.57 -13.38
N ARG A 57 22.62 -10.74 -13.41
CA ARG A 57 22.48 -9.29 -13.22
C ARG A 57 21.64 -8.65 -14.32
N GLN A 58 21.85 -9.03 -15.58
CA GLN A 58 21.06 -8.52 -16.70
C GLN A 58 19.58 -8.93 -16.59
N GLU A 59 19.30 -10.18 -16.24
CA GLU A 59 17.91 -10.65 -16.03
C GLU A 59 17.23 -9.91 -14.87
N ALA A 60 17.94 -9.72 -13.75
CA ALA A 60 17.42 -8.97 -12.61
C ALA A 60 17.18 -7.49 -12.94
N GLU A 61 18.02 -6.87 -13.76
CA GLU A 61 17.84 -5.48 -14.20
C GLU A 61 16.60 -5.33 -15.11
N VAL A 62 16.42 -6.26 -16.06
CA VAL A 62 15.23 -6.28 -16.92
C VAL A 62 13.96 -6.46 -16.09
N GLN A 63 13.99 -7.35 -15.09
CA GLN A 63 12.84 -7.57 -14.21
C GLN A 63 12.51 -6.33 -13.37
N ARG A 64 13.53 -5.61 -12.86
CA ARG A 64 13.33 -4.34 -12.15
C ARG A 64 12.74 -3.25 -13.05
N GLN A 65 13.22 -3.12 -14.29
CA GLN A 65 12.65 -2.17 -15.24
C GLN A 65 11.19 -2.48 -15.59
N ALA A 66 10.84 -3.77 -15.70
CA ALA A 66 9.46 -4.18 -15.93
C ALA A 66 8.55 -3.86 -14.73
N GLU A 67 9.02 -4.11 -13.51
CA GLU A 67 8.28 -3.79 -12.28
C GLU A 67 8.10 -2.27 -12.10
N GLU A 68 9.13 -1.48 -12.37
CA GLU A 68 9.08 -0.02 -12.27
C GLU A 68 8.09 0.58 -13.28
N LYS A 69 8.09 0.08 -14.52
CA LYS A 69 7.09 0.49 -15.53
C LYS A 69 5.67 0.12 -15.13
N MET A 70 5.47 -1.07 -14.56
CA MET A 70 4.15 -1.49 -14.08
C MET A 70 3.66 -0.60 -12.92
N LYS A 71 4.55 -0.24 -11.99
CA LYS A 71 4.22 0.69 -10.89
C LYS A 71 3.87 2.09 -11.42
N GLN A 72 4.61 2.60 -12.39
CA GLN A 72 4.28 3.88 -13.04
C GLN A 72 2.90 3.85 -13.71
N GLU A 73 2.57 2.79 -14.45
CA GLU A 73 1.27 2.67 -15.11
C GLU A 73 0.13 2.55 -14.10
N GLU A 74 0.31 1.79 -13.00
CA GLU A 74 -0.69 1.70 -11.94
C GLU A 74 -0.92 3.05 -11.25
N GLU A 75 0.15 3.78 -10.95
CA GLU A 75 0.05 5.10 -10.32
C GLU A 75 -0.66 6.11 -11.23
N GLN A 76 -0.35 6.09 -12.53
CA GLN A 76 -1.02 6.93 -13.51
C GLN A 76 -2.51 6.60 -13.63
N ARG A 77 -2.88 5.31 -13.64
CA ARG A 77 -4.30 4.90 -13.63
C ARG A 77 -5.02 5.34 -12.36
N ARG A 78 -4.35 5.30 -11.20
CA ARG A 78 -4.93 5.78 -9.93
C ARG A 78 -5.19 7.28 -9.97
N GLN A 79 -4.25 8.07 -10.51
CA GLN A 79 -4.41 9.52 -10.66
C GLN A 79 -5.58 9.87 -11.59
N GLU A 80 -5.71 9.19 -12.74
CA GLU A 80 -6.85 9.39 -13.64
C GLU A 80 -8.19 9.03 -12.96
N ALA A 81 -8.24 7.90 -12.27
CA ALA A 81 -9.46 7.46 -11.57
C ALA A 81 -9.86 8.45 -10.45
N GLU A 82 -8.90 9.02 -9.73
CA GLU A 82 -9.16 10.02 -8.71
C GLU A 82 -9.66 11.34 -9.31
N ALA A 83 -9.03 11.81 -10.39
CA ALA A 83 -9.47 13.00 -11.11
C ALA A 83 -10.91 12.84 -11.63
N GLN A 84 -11.25 11.67 -12.17
CA GLN A 84 -12.60 11.38 -12.66
C GLN A 84 -13.64 11.38 -11.52
N ARG A 85 -13.30 10.81 -10.36
CA ARG A 85 -14.17 10.87 -9.17
C ARG A 85 -14.39 12.29 -8.66
N GLN A 86 -13.33 13.11 -8.60
CA GLN A 86 -13.46 14.50 -8.19
C GLN A 86 -14.33 15.31 -9.17
N ALA A 87 -14.23 15.04 -10.47
CA ALA A 87 -15.08 15.66 -11.48
C ALA A 87 -16.56 15.24 -11.33
N GLU A 88 -16.82 13.94 -11.10
CA GLU A 88 -18.18 13.43 -10.88
C GLU A 88 -18.80 14.00 -9.59
N GLU A 89 -18.03 14.08 -8.51
CA GLU A 89 -18.50 14.62 -7.23
C GLU A 89 -18.84 16.12 -7.33
N LYS A 90 -17.99 16.91 -8.01
CA LYS A 90 -18.29 18.32 -8.30
C LYS A 90 -19.55 18.47 -9.16
N ALA A 91 -19.73 17.63 -10.17
CA ALA A 91 -20.93 17.66 -11.00
C ALA A 91 -22.20 17.34 -10.19
N LYS A 92 -22.13 16.35 -9.29
CA LYS A 92 -23.24 16.02 -8.37
C LYS A 92 -23.54 17.14 -7.39
N GLN A 93 -22.53 17.79 -6.80
CA GLN A 93 -22.73 18.95 -5.93
C GLN A 93 -23.39 20.12 -6.67
N GLU A 94 -22.93 20.44 -7.89
CA GLU A 94 -23.53 21.52 -8.68
C GLU A 94 -24.99 21.21 -9.06
N GLN A 95 -25.27 19.95 -9.40
CA GLN A 95 -26.63 19.52 -9.72
C GLN A 95 -27.55 19.58 -8.50
N ALA A 96 -27.07 19.16 -7.32
CA ALA A 96 -27.80 19.27 -6.07
C ALA A 96 -28.07 20.74 -5.69
N ALA A 97 -27.07 21.62 -5.82
CA ALA A 97 -27.23 23.04 -5.55
C ALA A 97 -28.26 23.70 -6.49
N LYS A 98 -28.24 23.35 -7.78
CA LYS A 98 -29.24 23.81 -8.75
C LYS A 98 -30.65 23.31 -8.42
N ALA A 99 -30.79 22.06 -8.01
CA ALA A 99 -32.08 21.49 -7.62
C ALA A 99 -32.64 22.18 -6.36
N GLU A 100 -31.79 22.41 -5.34
CA GLU A 100 -32.20 23.13 -4.13
C GLU A 100 -32.59 24.58 -4.44
N GLN A 101 -31.85 25.26 -5.31
CA GLN A 101 -32.18 26.62 -5.73
C GLN A 101 -33.53 26.69 -6.47
N GLN A 102 -33.83 25.71 -7.34
CA GLN A 102 -35.13 25.61 -8.00
C GLN A 102 -36.26 25.36 -6.99
N GLN A 103 -36.05 24.43 -6.06
CA GLN A 103 -37.05 24.11 -5.05
C GLN A 103 -37.35 25.32 -4.14
N ASN A 104 -36.32 26.08 -3.76
CA ASN A 104 -36.48 27.32 -2.99
C ASN A 104 -37.20 28.41 -3.79
N GLN A 105 -36.91 28.57 -5.09
CA GLN A 105 -37.66 29.51 -5.94
C GLN A 105 -39.13 29.12 -6.08
N GLU A 106 -39.42 27.83 -6.23
CA GLU A 106 -40.79 27.33 -6.34
C GLU A 106 -41.57 27.54 -5.03
N LYS A 107 -40.92 27.30 -3.89
CA LYS A 107 -41.47 27.61 -2.56
C LYS A 107 -41.75 29.11 -2.38
N GLN A 108 -40.85 29.97 -2.85
CA GLN A 108 -41.03 31.42 -2.79
C GLN A 108 -42.24 31.85 -3.62
N LYS A 109 -42.39 31.33 -4.84
CA LYS A 109 -43.57 31.60 -5.69
C LYS A 109 -44.87 31.13 -5.05
N GLN A 110 -44.88 29.94 -4.43
CA GLN A 110 -46.06 29.45 -3.72
C GLN A 110 -46.40 30.31 -2.49
N LEU A 111 -45.40 30.85 -1.78
CA LEU A 111 -45.61 31.79 -0.68
C LEU A 111 -46.21 33.11 -1.18
N ASP A 112 -45.67 33.68 -2.26
CA ASP A 112 -46.15 34.94 -2.84
C ASP A 112 -47.58 34.79 -3.42
N GLU A 113 -47.93 33.63 -3.98
CA GLU A 113 -49.29 33.30 -4.43
C GLU A 113 -50.27 33.09 -3.26
N ASN A 114 -49.81 32.61 -2.10
CA ASN A 114 -50.65 32.39 -0.92
C ASN A 114 -50.92 33.68 -0.12
N ASP A 115 -49.98 34.63 -0.14
CA ASP A 115 -50.11 35.93 0.55
C ASP A 115 -51.10 36.88 -0.16
N SER A 116 -51.38 36.66 -1.44
CA SER A 116 -52.44 37.38 -2.17
C SER A 116 -53.87 36.97 -1.77
N SER A 117 -54.05 35.91 -0.98
CA SER A 117 -55.38 35.32 -0.70
C SER A 117 -55.84 35.38 0.76
N ASN A 118 -55.04 35.87 1.72
CA ASN A 118 -55.43 35.87 3.13
C ASN A 118 -55.32 37.26 3.77
N GLN A 119 -56.34 38.08 3.55
CA GLN A 119 -56.74 39.01 4.60
C GLN A 119 -57.23 38.19 5.80
N SER A 120 -56.63 38.47 6.97
CA SER A 120 -57.06 38.10 8.33
C SER A 120 -56.32 36.92 8.98
N ALA A 121 -55.18 37.19 9.60
CA ALA A 121 -54.75 36.53 10.83
C ALA A 121 -53.90 37.50 11.69
N PRO A 122 -54.03 37.49 13.03
CA PRO A 122 -53.40 38.49 13.88
C PRO A 122 -51.90 38.25 13.96
N LYS A 123 -51.14 39.33 13.77
CA LYS A 123 -49.70 39.43 13.99
C LYS A 123 -49.36 39.04 15.43
N ILE A 124 -48.86 37.83 15.62
CA ILE A 124 -48.05 37.49 16.80
C ILE A 124 -46.63 37.94 16.45
N GLU A 125 -46.35 39.22 16.68
CA GLU A 125 -45.00 39.77 16.63
C GLU A 125 -44.20 39.25 17.83
N GLY A 126 -42.98 38.77 17.58
CA GLY A 126 -41.98 38.73 18.63
C GLY A 126 -40.67 38.01 18.29
N PRO A 127 -39.54 38.48 18.86
CA PRO A 127 -38.20 37.88 18.78
C PRO A 127 -38.10 36.47 19.41
N GLU A 128 -39.17 35.96 20.03
CA GLU A 128 -39.25 34.58 20.53
C GLU A 128 -39.43 33.55 19.42
N LEU A 129 -40.21 33.86 18.38
CA LEU A 129 -40.43 32.94 17.25
C LEU A 129 -39.16 32.79 16.40
N GLU A 130 -38.41 33.88 16.23
CA GLU A 130 -37.10 33.84 15.56
C GLU A 130 -36.07 33.04 16.37
N ARG A 131 -35.99 33.24 17.69
CA ARG A 131 -35.11 32.44 18.55
C ARG A 131 -35.44 30.95 18.52
N PHE A 132 -36.72 30.60 18.49
CA PHE A 132 -37.15 29.21 18.35
C PHE A 132 -36.75 28.62 16.99
N LYS A 133 -36.90 29.38 15.89
CA LYS A 133 -36.46 28.93 14.55
C LYS A 133 -34.94 28.78 14.47
N GLU A 134 -34.16 29.73 14.98
CA GLU A 134 -32.69 29.64 15.03
C GLU A 134 -32.21 28.46 15.86
N GLU A 135 -32.86 28.18 17.00
CA GLU A 135 -32.51 27.04 17.84
C GLU A 135 -32.77 25.70 17.13
N GLN A 136 -33.90 25.60 16.41
CA GLN A 136 -34.21 24.42 15.61
C GLN A 136 -33.22 24.23 14.44
N ILE A 137 -32.82 25.30 13.75
CA ILE A 137 -31.79 25.25 12.70
C ILE A 137 -30.44 24.79 13.27
N ARG A 138 -30.03 25.34 14.42
CA ARG A 138 -28.79 24.94 15.09
C ARG A 138 -28.81 23.47 15.51
N LYS A 139 -29.95 22.97 16.02
CA LYS A 139 -30.13 21.55 16.37
C LYS A 139 -30.04 20.64 15.15
N LEU A 140 -30.66 21.01 14.02
CA LEU A 140 -30.55 20.26 12.77
C LEU A 140 -29.11 20.21 12.26
N GLN A 141 -28.40 21.35 12.23
CA GLN A 141 -27.01 21.40 11.78
C GLN A 141 -26.06 20.63 12.69
N ALA A 142 -26.28 20.66 14.00
CA ALA A 142 -25.51 19.88 14.96
C ALA A 142 -25.77 18.37 14.87
N ALA A 143 -27.02 17.97 14.60
CA ALA A 143 -27.37 16.58 14.34
C ALA A 143 -26.72 16.07 13.04
N ASP A 144 -26.80 16.85 11.97
CA ASP A 144 -26.20 16.52 10.67
C ASP A 144 -24.66 16.43 10.75
N SER A 145 -24.03 17.30 11.54
CA SER A 145 -22.58 17.26 11.76
C SER A 145 -22.15 16.03 12.56
N LYS A 146 -22.89 15.65 13.61
CA LYS A 146 -22.62 14.42 14.38
C LYS A 146 -22.85 13.16 13.55
N GLU A 147 -23.91 13.12 12.76
CA GLU A 147 -24.19 11.97 11.89
C GLU A 147 -23.12 11.84 10.80
N LYS A 148 -22.64 12.96 10.25
CA LYS A 148 -21.50 12.98 9.31
C LYS A 148 -20.20 12.50 9.94
N GLU A 149 -19.91 12.92 11.16
CA GLU A 149 -18.73 12.47 11.91
C GLU A 149 -18.80 10.96 12.20
N GLU A 150 -19.94 10.47 12.70
CA GLU A 150 -20.15 9.04 12.93
C GLU A 150 -20.09 8.21 11.64
N ALA A 151 -20.61 8.74 10.53
CA ALA A 151 -20.51 8.09 9.22
C ALA A 151 -19.05 8.03 8.73
N PHE A 152 -18.28 9.09 8.95
CA PHE A 152 -16.86 9.12 8.62
C PHE A 152 -16.07 8.12 9.45
N ASP A 153 -16.30 8.06 10.76
CA ASP A 153 -15.67 7.10 11.66
C ASP A 153 -16.02 5.66 11.30
N ARG A 154 -17.29 5.39 10.95
CA ARG A 154 -17.73 4.08 10.46
C ARG A 154 -17.04 3.72 9.13
N ALA A 155 -16.89 4.67 8.22
CA ALA A 155 -16.19 4.47 6.96
C ALA A 155 -14.69 4.19 7.19
N ALA A 156 -14.06 4.90 8.12
CA ALA A 156 -12.67 4.68 8.51
C ALA A 156 -12.48 3.28 9.14
N ALA A 157 -13.38 2.88 10.06
CA ALA A 157 -13.37 1.55 10.67
C ALA A 157 -13.56 0.44 9.63
N SER A 158 -14.53 0.60 8.72
CA SER A 158 -14.77 -0.35 7.63
C SER A 158 -13.56 -0.47 6.70
N ARG A 159 -12.86 0.64 6.44
CA ARG A 159 -11.62 0.63 5.65
C ARG A 159 -10.52 -0.17 6.35
N ARG A 160 -10.32 0.03 7.65
CA ARG A 160 -9.35 -0.75 8.45
C ARG A 160 -9.67 -2.24 8.43
N GLU A 161 -10.92 -2.62 8.69
CA GLU A 161 -11.35 -4.03 8.65
C GLU A 161 -11.09 -4.67 7.28
N ARG A 162 -11.33 -3.94 6.18
CA ARG A 162 -11.03 -4.43 4.83
C ARG A 162 -9.55 -4.68 4.62
N PHE A 163 -8.68 -3.80 5.12
CA PHE A 163 -7.23 -3.99 5.03
C PHE A 163 -6.80 -5.23 5.82
N GLU A 164 -7.25 -5.37 7.07
CA GLU A 164 -6.96 -6.54 7.90
C GLU A 164 -7.41 -7.84 7.22
N ARG A 165 -8.61 -7.88 6.63
CA ARG A 165 -9.07 -9.05 5.85
C ARG A 165 -8.21 -9.34 4.64
N GLN A 166 -7.73 -8.33 3.92
CA GLN A 166 -6.84 -8.54 2.78
C GLN A 166 -5.49 -9.12 3.20
N GLU A 167 -4.97 -8.71 4.36
CA GLU A 167 -3.75 -9.30 4.91
C GLU A 167 -3.97 -10.76 5.30
N ILE A 168 -5.11 -11.07 5.95
CA ILE A 168 -5.49 -12.46 6.26
C ILE A 168 -5.68 -13.30 5.00
N GLU A 169 -6.23 -12.73 3.93
CA GLU A 169 -6.39 -13.42 2.66
C GLU A 169 -5.06 -13.74 1.97
N LYS A 170 -4.03 -12.90 2.17
CA LYS A 170 -2.67 -13.13 1.63
C LYS A 170 -1.85 -14.10 2.48
N MET A 171 -2.21 -14.30 3.75
CA MET A 171 -1.50 -15.27 4.59
C MET A 171 -1.61 -16.70 4.05
N ASP A 172 -0.55 -17.47 4.25
CA ASP A 172 -0.56 -18.90 3.97
C ASP A 172 -1.46 -19.65 4.97
N CYS A 173 -1.85 -20.86 4.58
CA CYS A 173 -2.81 -21.64 5.33
C CYS A 173 -2.28 -22.12 6.69
N ASP A 174 -0.98 -22.32 6.83
CA ASP A 174 -0.39 -22.80 8.09
C ASP A 174 -0.25 -21.66 9.08
N THR A 175 0.16 -20.47 8.62
CA THR A 175 0.14 -19.23 9.40
C THR A 175 -1.28 -18.88 9.84
N ALA A 176 -2.27 -19.00 8.95
CA ALA A 176 -3.67 -18.73 9.29
C ALA A 176 -4.21 -19.71 10.35
N ARG A 177 -3.84 -20.99 10.29
CA ARG A 177 -4.20 -22.00 11.32
C ARG A 177 -3.53 -21.71 12.66
N SER A 178 -2.24 -21.38 12.64
CA SER A 178 -1.49 -21.04 13.86
C SER A 178 -2.07 -19.80 14.55
N ALA A 179 -2.39 -18.76 13.79
CA ALA A 179 -3.02 -17.54 14.32
C ALA A 179 -4.42 -17.81 14.86
N LEU A 180 -5.22 -18.66 14.19
CA LEU A 180 -6.53 -19.07 14.70
C LEU A 180 -6.42 -19.78 16.04
N SER A 181 -5.49 -20.73 16.18
CA SER A 181 -5.27 -21.46 17.43
C SER A 181 -4.87 -20.52 18.58
N GLN A 182 -4.04 -19.51 18.32
CA GLN A 182 -3.68 -18.50 19.31
C GLN A 182 -4.88 -17.65 19.73
N LEU A 183 -5.77 -17.30 18.79
CA LEU A 183 -6.98 -16.54 19.09
C LEU A 183 -8.02 -17.36 19.88
N GLU A 184 -8.12 -18.67 19.60
CA GLU A 184 -8.95 -19.61 20.36
C GLU A 184 -8.44 -19.81 21.79
N GLU A 185 -7.12 -19.81 22.01
CA GLU A 185 -6.53 -19.86 23.36
C GLU A 185 -6.87 -18.61 24.20
N MET A 186 -7.15 -17.48 23.55
CA MET A 186 -7.59 -16.23 24.20
C MET A 186 -9.12 -16.13 24.30
N ASP A 187 -9.79 -17.25 24.62
CA ASP A 187 -11.24 -17.41 24.60
C ASP A 187 -12.01 -16.38 25.47
N ASP A 188 -11.37 -15.76 26.47
CA ASP A 188 -12.01 -14.74 27.31
C ASP A 188 -11.99 -13.32 26.69
N ASP A 189 -11.26 -13.09 25.60
CA ASP A 189 -11.15 -11.78 24.95
C ASP A 189 -12.20 -11.60 23.83
N PRO A 190 -13.15 -10.65 23.97
CA PRO A 190 -14.19 -10.41 22.97
C PRO A 190 -13.65 -9.85 21.65
N ILE A 191 -12.48 -9.21 21.66
CA ILE A 191 -11.77 -8.73 20.46
C ILE A 191 -11.15 -9.91 19.73
N ALA A 192 -10.49 -10.81 20.45
CA ALA A 192 -9.90 -12.02 19.89
C ALA A 192 -10.95 -12.89 19.20
N LYS A 193 -12.11 -13.09 19.85
CA LYS A 193 -13.25 -13.80 19.27
C LYS A 193 -13.76 -13.18 17.97
N LYS A 194 -13.81 -11.85 17.88
CA LYS A 194 -14.21 -11.18 16.63
C LYS A 194 -13.19 -11.39 15.52
N GLN A 195 -11.89 -11.32 15.84
CA GLN A 195 -10.83 -11.55 14.85
C GLN A 195 -10.79 -13.01 14.39
N ALA A 196 -11.02 -13.97 15.29
CA ALA A 196 -11.02 -15.41 14.99
C ALA A 196 -11.98 -15.77 13.84
N VAL A 197 -13.13 -15.10 13.73
CA VAL A 197 -14.10 -15.29 12.63
C VAL A 197 -13.46 -15.15 11.24
N TYR A 198 -12.54 -14.19 11.06
CA TYR A 198 -11.87 -13.98 9.78
C TYR A 198 -10.88 -15.09 9.46
N PHE A 199 -10.18 -15.60 10.48
CA PHE A 199 -9.26 -16.71 10.34
C PHE A 199 -10.00 -18.04 10.09
N TYR A 200 -11.16 -18.27 10.72
CA TYR A 200 -12.00 -19.44 10.42
C TYR A 200 -12.41 -19.52 8.95
N ASP A 201 -12.86 -18.41 8.35
CA ASP A 201 -13.25 -18.39 6.94
C ASP A 201 -12.06 -18.67 6.01
N LYS A 202 -10.88 -18.12 6.33
CA LYS A 202 -9.64 -18.38 5.60
C LYS A 202 -9.22 -19.85 5.70
N VAL A 203 -9.21 -20.42 6.91
CA VAL A 203 -8.86 -21.83 7.14
C VAL A 203 -9.87 -22.77 6.47
N ALA A 204 -11.15 -22.44 6.48
CA ALA A 204 -12.18 -23.19 5.77
C ALA A 204 -11.94 -23.20 4.25
N ARG A 205 -11.52 -22.07 3.67
CA ARG A 205 -11.13 -21.99 2.24
C ARG A 205 -9.88 -22.82 1.95
N CYS A 206 -8.86 -22.76 2.81
CA CYS A 206 -7.66 -23.59 2.71
C CYS A 206 -7.96 -25.09 2.69
N ASN A 207 -8.90 -25.55 3.53
CA ASN A 207 -9.30 -26.95 3.58
C ASN A 207 -10.10 -27.41 2.34
N LYS A 208 -10.76 -26.47 1.66
CA LYS A 208 -11.47 -26.75 0.38
C LYS A 208 -10.53 -26.78 -0.81
N SER A 209 -9.45 -26.00 -0.82
CA SER A 209 -8.47 -25.96 -1.92
C SER A 209 -7.41 -27.07 -1.87
N GLY A 210 -7.31 -27.78 -0.74
CA GLY A 210 -6.36 -28.88 -0.53
C GLY A 210 -6.90 -30.28 -0.79
N ASN A 211 -8.15 -30.41 -1.27
CA ASN A 211 -8.73 -31.65 -1.82
C ASN A 211 -8.80 -31.55 -3.34
#